data_AF-A0A1G9U909-F1
#
_entry.id   AF-A0A1G9U909-F1
#
_cell.length_a   1.000
_cell.length_b   1.000
_cell.length_c   1.000
_cell.angle_alpha   90.00
_cell.angle_beta   90.00
_cell.angle_gamma   90.00
#
_symmetry.space_group_name_H-M   'P 1'
#
loop_
_entity.id
_entity.type
_entity.pdbx_description
1 polymer ?
#
loop_
_entity_poly.entity_id
_entity_poly.type
_entity_poly.pdbx_seq_one_letter_code
_entity_poly.pdbx_strand_id
1 'polypeptide(L)'
;MKINGIQRVDQSYKTTEAIKPQKASKPSLQDSVEISREGLQLNQTTAGISSERLAKVEELKQKINAGKYQIDPEKIAAKIASYYQK
;
A
#
# COMPACT_ATOMS: atom_id res chain seq x y z
N MET A 1 50.44 -8.70 -55.95
CA MET A 1 50.79 -9.54 -54.79
C MET A 1 50.67 -8.70 -53.53
N LYS A 2 49.87 -9.14 -52.54
CA LYS A 2 49.85 -8.60 -51.18
C LYS A 2 49.84 -9.81 -50.24
N ILE A 3 50.87 -9.94 -49.42
CA ILE A 3 51.09 -11.04 -48.49
C ILE A 3 50.56 -10.55 -47.15
N ASN A 4 49.35 -10.97 -46.76
CA ASN A 4 48.83 -10.66 -45.44
C ASN A 4 49.44 -11.62 -44.43
N GLY A 5 50.34 -11.09 -43.61
CA GLY A 5 51.06 -11.81 -42.58
C GLY A 5 50.18 -12.23 -41.39
N ILE A 6 50.37 -13.49 -41.01
CA ILE A 6 50.41 -14.00 -39.63
C ILE A 6 49.10 -13.89 -38.84
N GLN A 7 48.37 -15.01 -38.82
CA GLN A 7 47.35 -15.32 -37.82
C GLN A 7 48.04 -15.47 -36.45
N ARG A 8 47.79 -14.55 -35.51
CA ARG A 8 48.20 -14.76 -34.12
C ARG A 8 47.20 -15.69 -33.44
N VAL A 9 47.65 -16.92 -33.23
CA VAL A 9 47.08 -17.88 -32.29
C VAL A 9 47.50 -17.45 -30.89
N ASP A 10 46.62 -16.76 -30.17
CA ASP A 10 46.63 -16.80 -28.71
C ASP A 10 45.18 -16.67 -28.21
N GLN A 11 44.48 -17.80 -28.20
CA GLN A 11 43.29 -17.98 -27.40
C GLN A 11 43.59 -19.03 -26.34
N SER A 12 44.42 -18.64 -25.38
CA SER A 12 44.65 -19.43 -24.17
C SER A 12 43.43 -19.30 -23.24
N TYR A 13 42.46 -20.21 -23.44
CA TYR A 13 41.51 -20.76 -22.47
C TYR A 13 41.13 -19.85 -21.28
N LYS A 14 40.17 -18.94 -21.48
CA LYS A 14 39.37 -18.45 -20.35
C LYS A 14 38.30 -19.48 -20.05
N THR A 15 38.47 -20.25 -18.97
CA THR A 15 37.37 -20.99 -18.37
C THR A 15 36.29 -19.98 -18.01
N THR A 16 35.19 -19.99 -18.76
CA THR A 16 33.96 -19.39 -18.30
C THR A 16 33.56 -20.16 -17.06
N GLU A 17 33.87 -19.62 -15.88
CA GLU A 17 33.14 -20.01 -14.68
C GLU A 17 31.68 -19.74 -15.01
N ALA A 18 30.96 -20.80 -15.32
CA ALA A 18 29.53 -20.74 -15.45
C ALA A 18 29.04 -20.19 -14.11
N ILE A 19 28.68 -18.91 -14.10
CA ILE A 19 27.91 -18.28 -13.04
C ILE A 19 26.69 -19.19 -12.92
N LYS A 20 26.73 -20.11 -11.94
CA LYS A 20 25.59 -20.95 -11.63
C LYS A 20 24.46 -19.96 -11.41
N PRO A 21 23.36 -20.00 -12.18
CA PRO A 21 22.24 -19.14 -11.89
C PRO A 21 21.89 -19.43 -10.44
N GLN A 22 22.04 -18.39 -9.60
CA GLN A 22 21.66 -18.43 -8.21
C GLN A 22 20.22 -18.93 -8.24
N LYS A 23 19.99 -20.17 -7.79
CA LYS A 23 18.65 -20.75 -7.78
C LYS A 23 17.83 -19.74 -7.00
N ALA A 24 16.91 -19.06 -7.69
CA ALA A 24 15.93 -18.22 -7.03
C ALA A 24 15.31 -19.10 -5.95
N SER A 25 15.60 -18.77 -4.69
CA SER A 25 14.98 -19.45 -3.56
C SER A 25 13.49 -19.38 -3.84
N LYS A 26 12.85 -20.53 -4.00
CA LYS A 26 11.39 -20.58 -4.11
C LYS A 26 10.85 -19.75 -2.94
N PRO A 27 9.96 -18.77 -3.19
CA PRO A 27 9.38 -18.01 -2.09
C PRO A 27 8.85 -19.03 -1.09
N SER A 28 9.28 -18.91 0.16
CA SER A 28 8.71 -19.69 1.24
C SER A 28 7.21 -19.48 1.19
N LEU A 29 6.43 -20.56 1.10
CA LEU A 29 4.99 -20.51 1.24
C LEU A 29 4.70 -19.89 2.60
N GLN A 30 4.36 -18.61 2.58
CA GLN A 30 4.04 -17.81 3.74
C GLN A 30 2.61 -17.33 3.52
N ASP A 31 1.75 -17.57 4.49
CA ASP A 31 0.36 -17.17 4.39
C ASP A 31 0.29 -15.64 4.26
N SER A 32 -0.31 -15.17 3.16
CA SER A 32 -0.51 -13.75 2.89
C SER A 32 -2.01 -13.46 2.85
N VAL A 33 -2.42 -12.35 3.49
CA VAL A 33 -3.80 -11.85 3.46
C VAL A 33 -3.80 -10.58 2.64
N GLU A 34 -4.38 -10.63 1.43
CA GLU A 34 -4.55 -9.47 0.56
C GLU A 34 -5.98 -8.94 0.65
N ILE A 35 -6.14 -7.62 0.58
CA ILE A 35 -7.46 -6.99 0.43
C ILE A 35 -7.98 -7.37 -0.97
N SER A 36 -9.23 -7.85 -1.04
CA SER A 36 -9.85 -8.17 -2.32
C SER A 36 -9.87 -6.95 -3.25
N ARG A 37 -9.86 -7.17 -4.57
CA ARG A 37 -9.94 -6.09 -5.57
C ARG A 37 -11.16 -5.19 -5.33
N GLU A 38 -12.28 -5.78 -4.93
CA GLU A 38 -13.52 -5.07 -4.55
C GLU A 38 -13.35 -4.25 -3.27
N GLY A 39 -12.71 -4.81 -2.24
CA GLY A 39 -12.41 -4.09 -1.00
C GLY A 39 -11.51 -2.87 -1.22
N LEU A 40 -10.55 -2.99 -2.14
CA LEU A 40 -9.68 -1.89 -2.54
C LEU A 40 -10.46 -0.76 -3.24
N GLN A 41 -11.39 -1.12 -4.14
CA GLN A 41 -12.24 -0.14 -4.84
C GLN A 41 -13.17 0.60 -3.87
N LEU A 42 -13.82 -0.12 -2.95
CA LEU A 42 -14.66 0.48 -1.92
C LEU A 42 -13.87 1.43 -1.02
N ASN A 43 -12.67 1.02 -0.60
CA ASN A 43 -11.79 1.88 0.19
C ASN A 43 -11.42 3.16 -0.57
N GLN A 44 -11.05 3.06 -1.85
CA GLN A 44 -10.74 4.23 -2.67
C GLN A 44 -11.93 5.20 -2.81
N THR A 45 -13.15 4.68 -2.91
CA THR A 45 -14.36 5.52 -2.96
C THR A 45 -14.68 6.22 -1.64
N THR A 46 -14.19 5.70 -0.50
CA THR A 46 -14.38 6.27 0.84
C THR A 46 -13.14 6.94 1.41
N ALA A 47 -12.00 6.90 0.71
CA ALA A 47 -10.70 7.37 1.20
C ALA A 47 -10.61 8.90 1.37
N GLY A 48 -11.61 9.66 0.91
CA GLY A 48 -11.69 11.10 1.06
C GLY A 48 -12.38 11.53 2.36
N ILE A 49 -11.80 12.51 3.07
CA ILE A 49 -12.57 13.32 4.01
C ILE A 49 -13.53 14.18 3.16
N SER A 50 -14.82 13.87 3.18
CA SER A 50 -15.84 14.68 2.50
C SER A 50 -15.83 16.13 3.01
N SER A 51 -16.07 17.11 2.14
CA SER A 51 -16.18 18.53 2.55
C SER A 51 -17.24 18.74 3.63
N GLU A 52 -18.33 17.97 3.58
CA GLU A 52 -19.40 17.98 4.58
C GLU A 52 -18.88 17.61 5.98
N ARG A 53 -17.99 16.61 6.07
CA ARG A 53 -17.35 16.22 7.33
C ARG A 53 -16.46 17.36 7.87
N LEU A 54 -15.71 18.04 7.00
CA LEU A 54 -14.87 19.17 7.41
C LEU A 54 -15.71 20.31 7.97
N ALA A 55 -16.77 20.71 7.26
CA ALA A 55 -17.69 21.75 7.70
C ALA A 55 -18.33 21.42 9.05
N LYS A 56 -18.78 20.17 9.23
CA LYS A 56 -19.36 19.70 10.50
C LYS A 56 -18.36 19.75 11.65
N VAL A 57 -17.09 19.41 11.40
CA VAL A 57 -16.04 19.48 12.43
C VAL A 57 -15.75 20.93 12.82
N GLU A 58 -15.71 21.86 11.87
CA GLU A 58 -15.52 23.28 12.16
C GLU A 58 -16.67 23.86 13.00
N GLU A 59 -17.91 23.55 12.63
CA GLU A 59 -19.10 23.97 13.40
C GLU A 59 -19.04 23.46 14.85
N LEU A 60 -18.67 22.19 15.04
CA LEU A 60 -18.52 21.60 16.37
C LEU A 60 -17.40 22.28 17.17
N LYS A 61 -16.26 22.57 16.54
CA LYS A 61 -15.15 23.31 17.19
C LYS A 61 -15.61 24.68 17.66
N GLN A 62 -16.35 25.42 16.83
CA GLN A 62 -16.89 26.73 17.19
C GLN A 62 -17.84 26.64 18.39
N LYS A 63 -18.75 25.66 18.40
CA LYS A 63 -19.70 25.44 19.52
C LYS A 63 -18.98 25.09 20.82
N ILE A 64 -17.94 24.27 20.76
CA ILE A 64 -17.13 23.89 21.93
C ILE A 64 -16.38 25.11 22.46
N ASN A 65 -15.69 25.86 21.60
CA ASN A 65 -14.94 27.06 22.00
C ASN A 65 -15.84 28.15 22.60
N ALA A 66 -17.08 28.27 22.10
CA ALA A 66 -18.07 29.19 22.64
C ALA A 66 -18.71 28.72 23.96
N GLY A 67 -18.37 27.51 24.46
CA GLY A 67 -19.00 26.92 25.64
C GLY A 67 -20.47 26.51 25.45
N LYS A 68 -20.95 26.48 24.20
CA LYS A 68 -22.36 26.18 23.85
C LYS A 68 -22.56 24.72 23.44
N TYR A 69 -21.53 23.90 23.50
CA TYR A 69 -21.64 22.48 23.18
C TYR A 69 -22.24 21.73 24.36
N GLN A 70 -23.49 21.29 24.21
CA GLN A 70 -24.18 20.48 25.21
C GLN A 70 -24.08 19.00 24.84
N ILE A 71 -23.61 18.20 25.80
CA ILE A 71 -23.55 16.75 25.69
C ILE A 71 -24.96 16.21 25.94
N ASP A 72 -25.42 15.35 25.04
CA ASP A 72 -26.71 14.67 25.14
C ASP A 72 -26.47 13.16 25.38
N PRO A 73 -26.63 12.67 26.62
CA PRO A 73 -26.37 11.28 26.97
C PRO A 73 -27.26 10.28 26.20
N GLU A 74 -28.52 10.64 25.94
CA GLU A 74 -29.47 9.77 25.23
C GLU A 74 -29.03 9.59 23.78
N LYS A 75 -28.63 10.67 23.10
CA LYS A 75 -28.10 10.59 21.73
C LYS A 75 -26.80 9.80 21.66
N ILE A 76 -25.97 9.85 22.68
CA ILE A 76 -24.73 9.05 22.75
C ILE A 76 -25.09 7.57 22.87
N ALA A 77 -25.96 7.21 23.81
CA ALA A 77 -26.40 5.83 24.02
C ALA A 77 -27.07 5.26 22.76
N ALA A 78 -27.96 6.02 22.12
CA ALA A 78 -28.61 5.63 20.87
C ALA A 78 -27.61 5.37 19.74
N LYS A 79 -26.58 6.21 19.60
CA LYS A 79 -25.51 6.01 18.60
C LYS A 79 -24.70 4.75 18.88
N ILE A 80 -24.30 4.52 20.12
CA ILE A 80 -23.56 3.32 20.51
C ILE A 80 -24.39 2.07 20.19
N ALA A 81 -25.66 2.05 20.60
CA ALA A 81 -26.57 0.95 20.29
C ALA A 81 -26.68 0.75 18.77
N SER A 82 -26.94 1.81 17.99
CA SER A 82 -27.10 1.71 16.53
C SER A 82 -25.86 1.20 15.79
N TYR A 83 -24.66 1.45 16.33
CA TYR A 83 -23.41 1.04 15.71
C TYR A 83 -23.08 -0.43 16.00
N TYR A 84 -23.34 -0.89 17.23
CA TYR A 84 -22.93 -2.21 17.70
C TYR A 84 -24.03 -3.28 17.68
N GLN A 85 -25.30 -2.91 17.74
CA GLN A 85 -26.43 -3.85 17.78
C GLN A 85 -27.06 -4.07 16.39
N LYS A 86 -26.26 -3.93 15.34
CA LYS A 86 -26.73 -4.07 13.96
C LYS A 86 -26.94 -5.53 13.56
#